data_AF-A0A950V3R3-F1
#
_entry.id   AF-A0A950V3R3-F1
#
_cell.length_a   1.000
_cell.length_b   1.000
_cell.length_c   1.000
_cell.angle_alpha   90.00
_cell.angle_beta   90.00
_cell.angle_gamma   90.00
#
_symmetry.space_group_name_H-M   'P 1'
#
loop_
_entity.id
_entity.type
_entity.pdbx_description
1 polymer ?
#
loop_
_entity_poly.entity_id
_entity_poly.type
_entity_poly.pdbx_seq_one_letter_code
_entity_poly.pdbx_strand_id
1 'polypeptide(L)'
;MRFTRREALISAGVLASGAALGAQSSRQDQDSISTKNYDQQNKTALEIPADGPLTCLADYEAAAKHHIPPTFWEFYNGSAADELTMRWNIEAYQRIRLKPRVLIDVSQIDTTVKLLGREHAFPILLAPTAYQKLAYRDGEIATARGAKIANATMVLSTNSTTAVEDVSQAAQGSPLWFQLYVQRDRGFTRELVQRAEAAGCQALCLTVDTPVAGVRNR
;
A
#
# COMPACT_ATOMS: atom_id res chain seq x y z
N MET A 1 9.94 -47.06 -3.18
CA MET A 1 9.06 -45.93 -2.83
C MET A 1 9.44 -44.73 -3.70
N ARG A 2 8.56 -44.30 -4.61
CA ARG A 2 8.79 -43.12 -5.46
C ARG A 2 8.13 -41.92 -4.77
N PHE A 3 8.94 -41.03 -4.19
CA PHE A 3 8.48 -39.74 -3.69
C PHE A 3 8.09 -38.84 -4.87
N THR A 4 6.87 -38.31 -4.85
CA THR A 4 6.37 -37.41 -5.90
C THR A 4 6.58 -35.94 -5.50
N ARG A 5 6.74 -35.03 -6.48
CA ARG A 5 6.90 -33.58 -6.24
C ARG A 5 5.77 -32.97 -5.40
N ARG A 6 4.58 -33.59 -5.43
CA ARG A 6 3.42 -33.23 -4.61
C ARG A 6 3.63 -33.51 -3.12
N GLU A 7 4.33 -34.59 -2.78
CA GLU A 7 4.64 -34.96 -1.39
C GLU A 7 5.76 -34.09 -0.81
N ALA A 8 6.73 -33.68 -1.63
CA ALA A 8 7.76 -32.73 -1.22
C ALA A 8 7.17 -31.35 -0.84
N LEU A 9 6.14 -30.88 -1.56
CA LEU A 9 5.43 -29.62 -1.28
C LEU A 9 4.59 -29.66 0.00
N ILE A 10 4.07 -30.84 0.38
CA ILE A 10 3.30 -31.01 1.63
C ILE A 10 4.25 -31.18 2.83
N SER A 11 5.46 -31.70 2.62
CA SER A 11 6.45 -31.97 3.67
C SER A 11 7.30 -30.76 4.07
N ALA A 12 7.44 -29.76 3.18
CA ALA A 12 8.20 -28.53 3.46
C ALA A 12 7.36 -27.42 4.13
N GLY A 13 6.13 -27.73 4.57
CA GLY A 13 5.17 -26.80 5.15
C GLY A 13 5.30 -26.57 6.66
N VAL A 14 6.50 -26.69 7.23
CA VAL A 14 6.79 -26.32 8.62
C VAL A 14 8.01 -25.41 8.61
N LEU A 15 7.76 -24.10 8.48
CA LEU A 15 8.54 -22.97 9.02
C LEU A 15 8.19 -21.67 8.26
N ALA A 16 7.07 -21.05 8.64
CA ALA A 16 6.86 -19.60 8.58
C ALA A 16 5.68 -19.20 9.47
N SER A 17 5.62 -19.79 10.67
CA SER A 17 4.71 -19.41 11.74
C SER A 17 5.57 -19.27 12.99
N GLY A 18 5.79 -18.04 13.45
CA GLY A 18 6.54 -17.79 14.68
C GLY A 18 7.94 -17.21 14.46
N ALA A 19 8.01 -15.91 14.19
CA ALA A 19 9.07 -15.07 14.73
C ALA A 19 8.43 -14.01 15.62
N ALA A 20 7.69 -14.47 16.63
CA ALA A 20 7.32 -13.69 17.79
C ALA A 20 7.25 -14.65 18.98
N LEU A 21 7.96 -14.29 20.06
CA LEU A 21 8.04 -14.89 21.40
C LEU A 21 9.22 -15.85 21.66
N GLY A 22 10.25 -15.28 22.29
CA GLY A 22 11.36 -16.02 22.88
C GLY A 22 12.50 -15.15 23.40
N ALA A 23 12.23 -14.03 24.09
CA ALA A 23 13.21 -13.30 24.90
C ALA A 23 12.52 -12.25 25.79
N GLN A 24 11.92 -12.67 26.91
CA GLN A 24 11.55 -11.78 28.02
C GLN A 24 12.38 -12.16 29.24
N SER A 25 13.42 -11.37 29.49
CA SER A 25 14.02 -11.10 30.80
C SER A 25 15.28 -10.25 30.58
N SER A 26 15.10 -8.99 30.15
CA SER A 26 16.08 -7.86 30.24
C SER A 26 15.82 -6.67 29.26
N ARG A 27 14.68 -6.60 28.55
CA ARG A 27 14.47 -5.62 27.44
C ARG A 27 13.68 -4.32 27.75
N GLN A 28 13.16 -4.12 28.96
CA GLN A 28 12.23 -3.01 29.21
C GLN A 28 12.86 -1.60 29.23
N ASP A 29 14.18 -1.47 29.39
CA ASP A 29 14.82 -0.13 29.43
C ASP A 29 15.38 0.35 28.08
N GLN A 30 15.53 -0.52 27.08
CA GLN A 30 16.08 -0.14 25.76
C GLN A 30 15.01 0.23 24.71
N ASP A 31 13.82 -0.36 24.79
CA ASP A 31 12.74 -0.10 23.81
C ASP A 31 12.10 1.29 23.96
N SER A 32 12.15 1.87 25.17
CA SER A 32 11.59 3.19 25.45
C SER A 32 12.45 4.35 24.92
N ILE A 33 13.74 4.11 24.67
CA ILE A 33 14.69 5.10 24.13
C ILE A 33 14.62 5.12 22.59
N SER A 34 14.40 3.96 21.96
CA SER A 34 14.29 3.85 20.49
C SER A 34 12.98 4.43 19.93
N THR A 35 11.86 4.18 20.59
CA THR A 35 10.54 4.72 20.19
C THR A 35 10.43 6.23 20.43
N LYS A 36 10.95 6.74 21.55
CA LYS A 36 10.98 8.20 21.80
C LYS A 36 11.84 8.94 20.77
N ASN A 37 12.98 8.38 20.37
CA ASN A 37 13.81 8.99 19.32
C ASN A 37 13.13 8.96 17.94
N TYR A 38 12.38 7.90 17.63
CA TYR A 38 11.62 7.79 16.38
C TYR A 38 10.47 8.81 16.30
N ASP A 39 9.70 8.96 17.39
CA ASP A 39 8.61 9.94 17.49
C ASP A 39 9.11 11.38 17.53
N GLN A 40 10.31 11.61 18.07
CA GLN A 40 10.93 12.94 18.19
C GLN A 40 11.64 13.36 16.88
N GLN A 41 12.17 12.42 16.09
CA GLN A 41 12.62 12.68 14.71
C GLN A 41 11.45 13.03 13.78
N ASN A 42 10.28 12.41 13.98
CA ASN A 42 9.03 12.72 13.25
C ASN A 42 8.29 13.98 13.74
N LYS A 43 8.84 14.74 14.70
CA LYS A 43 8.31 16.04 15.15
C LYS A 43 8.83 17.21 14.34
N THR A 44 9.98 17.07 13.70
CA THR A 44 10.42 17.98 12.64
C THR A 44 9.46 17.77 11.48
N ALA A 45 8.75 18.83 11.09
CA ALA A 45 7.84 18.80 9.96
C ALA A 45 8.54 18.19 8.74
N LEU A 46 7.76 17.59 7.84
CA LEU A 46 8.16 17.34 6.46
C LEU A 46 8.52 18.70 5.83
N GLU A 47 9.72 19.21 6.09
CA GLU A 47 10.32 20.30 5.33
C GLU A 47 10.73 19.69 4.00
N ILE A 48 9.77 19.72 3.07
CA ILE A 48 10.01 19.46 1.65
C ILE A 48 11.25 20.29 1.26
N PRO A 49 12.33 19.68 0.72
CA PRO A 49 13.59 20.37 0.48
C PRO A 49 13.43 21.65 -0.36
N ALA A 50 14.31 22.62 -0.11
CA ALA A 50 14.28 24.02 -0.56
C ALA A 50 14.34 24.27 -2.09
N ASP A 51 14.32 23.23 -2.92
CA ASP A 51 14.50 23.31 -4.37
C ASP A 51 13.15 23.24 -5.11
N GLY A 52 12.29 24.22 -4.84
CA GLY A 52 11.06 24.46 -5.59
C GLY A 52 9.88 23.54 -5.25
N PRO A 53 8.69 23.82 -5.82
CA PRO A 53 7.50 23.01 -5.58
C PRO A 53 7.68 21.59 -6.15
N LEU A 54 7.18 20.57 -5.44
CA LEU A 54 7.02 19.23 -6.00
C LEU A 54 5.99 19.31 -7.13
N THR A 55 6.39 18.99 -8.36
CA THR A 55 5.57 19.20 -9.56
C THR A 55 5.12 17.90 -10.21
N CYS A 56 5.85 16.81 -9.99
CA CYS A 56 5.54 15.50 -10.55
C CYS A 56 5.75 14.37 -9.53
N LEU A 57 5.25 13.18 -9.85
CA LEU A 57 5.34 12.01 -8.96
C LEU A 57 6.80 11.60 -8.67
N ALA A 58 7.72 11.78 -9.62
CA ALA A 58 9.13 11.46 -9.42
C ALA A 58 9.80 12.36 -8.36
N ASP A 59 9.33 13.60 -8.21
CA ASP A 59 9.84 14.52 -7.19
C ASP A 59 9.50 14.00 -5.78
N TYR A 60 8.31 13.41 -5.62
CA TYR A 60 7.90 12.78 -4.36
C TYR A 60 8.74 11.55 -4.03
N GLU A 61 9.05 10.71 -5.02
CA GLU A 61 9.91 9.53 -4.85
C GLU A 61 11.32 9.95 -4.39
N ALA A 62 11.91 10.94 -5.06
CA ALA A 62 13.22 11.48 -4.71
C ALA A 62 13.23 12.08 -3.30
N ALA A 63 12.22 12.87 -2.95
CA ALA A 63 12.09 13.47 -1.62
C ALA A 63 11.88 12.39 -0.54
N ALA A 64 11.04 11.39 -0.78
CA ALA A 64 10.71 10.35 0.19
C ALA A 64 11.93 9.53 0.62
N LYS A 65 12.90 9.30 -0.28
CA LYS A 65 14.18 8.64 0.04
C LYS A 65 14.95 9.31 1.17
N HIS A 66 14.80 10.63 1.33
CA HIS A 66 15.46 11.41 2.39
C HIS A 66 14.66 11.47 3.69
N HIS A 67 13.38 11.10 3.67
CA HIS A 67 12.46 11.21 4.81
C HIS A 67 12.09 9.86 5.43
N ILE A 68 12.21 8.77 4.67
CA ILE A 68 11.89 7.42 5.14
C ILE A 68 13.20 6.73 5.57
N PRO A 69 13.24 6.07 6.75
CA PRO A 69 14.40 5.29 7.17
C PRO A 69 14.83 4.28 6.08
N PRO A 70 16.14 4.09 5.81
CA PRO A 70 16.62 3.32 4.67
C PRO A 70 15.98 1.93 4.53
N THR A 71 15.85 1.17 5.62
CA THR A 71 15.21 -0.16 5.59
C THR A 71 13.74 -0.11 5.16
N PHE A 72 12.99 0.91 5.58
CA PHE A 72 11.59 1.08 5.18
C PHE A 72 11.47 1.65 3.77
N TRP A 73 12.42 2.48 3.34
CA TRP A 73 12.51 2.92 1.95
C TRP A 73 12.64 1.71 1.00
N GLU A 74 13.54 0.77 1.32
CA GLU A 74 13.71 -0.45 0.53
C GLU A 74 12.46 -1.35 0.52
N PHE A 75 11.71 -1.38 1.62
CA PHE A 75 10.42 -2.08 1.66
C PHE A 75 9.41 -1.52 0.64
N TYR A 76 9.41 -0.21 0.36
CA TYR A 76 8.50 0.39 -0.61
C TYR A 76 9.06 0.37 -2.03
N ASN A 77 10.33 0.74 -2.17
CA ASN A 77 10.96 0.95 -3.46
C ASN A 77 11.52 -0.33 -4.09
N GLY A 78 11.81 -1.35 -3.29
CA GLY A 78 12.34 -2.62 -3.79
C GLY A 78 11.28 -3.47 -4.51
N SER A 79 11.70 -4.39 -5.38
CA SER A 79 10.80 -5.32 -6.05
C SER A 79 11.30 -6.77 -5.99
N ALA A 80 10.66 -7.67 -6.74
CA ALA A 80 11.04 -9.07 -6.77
C ALA A 80 12.39 -9.28 -7.50
N ALA A 81 13.28 -10.05 -6.88
CA ALA A 81 14.59 -10.45 -7.40
C ALA A 81 15.37 -9.27 -8.02
N ASP A 82 15.65 -9.33 -9.32
CA ASP A 82 16.44 -8.33 -10.06
C ASP A 82 15.58 -7.13 -10.53
N GLU A 83 14.35 -7.01 -10.04
CA GLU A 83 13.41 -5.89 -10.26
C GLU A 83 13.07 -5.63 -11.75
N LEU A 84 13.32 -6.62 -12.62
CA LEU A 84 13.13 -6.50 -14.07
C LEU A 84 11.69 -6.15 -14.44
N THR A 85 10.71 -6.86 -13.86
CA THR A 85 9.29 -6.63 -14.15
C THR A 85 8.83 -5.24 -13.71
N MET A 86 9.32 -4.72 -12.58
CA MET A 86 9.01 -3.37 -12.13
C MET A 86 9.45 -2.34 -13.17
N ARG A 87 10.68 -2.49 -13.69
CA ARG A 87 11.19 -1.61 -14.75
C ARG A 87 10.41 -1.76 -16.05
N TRP A 88 10.11 -3.00 -16.45
CA TRP A 88 9.34 -3.27 -17.68
C TRP A 88 7.93 -2.68 -17.66
N ASN A 89 7.28 -2.59 -16.50
CA ASN A 89 5.98 -1.93 -16.36
C ASN A 89 6.04 -0.47 -16.80
N ILE A 90 7.08 0.27 -16.39
CA ILE A 90 7.28 1.67 -16.77
C ILE A 90 7.66 1.78 -18.25
N GLU A 91 8.61 0.97 -18.70
CA GLU A 91 9.06 0.95 -20.10
C GLU A 91 7.91 0.63 -21.07
N ALA A 92 6.94 -0.20 -20.64
CA ALA A 92 5.76 -0.53 -21.45
C ALA A 92 4.92 0.70 -21.81
N TYR A 93 4.69 1.59 -20.85
CA TYR A 93 3.96 2.84 -21.11
C TYR A 93 4.76 3.80 -22.00
N GLN A 94 6.09 3.87 -21.83
CA GLN A 94 6.95 4.73 -22.64
C GLN A 94 6.98 4.35 -24.13
N ARG A 95 6.67 3.09 -24.46
CA ARG A 95 6.56 2.62 -25.85
C ARG A 95 5.29 3.10 -26.55
N ILE A 96 4.29 3.57 -25.81
CA ILE A 96 3.02 4.05 -26.37
C ILE A 96 3.17 5.51 -26.77
N ARG A 97 2.92 5.82 -28.06
CA ARG A 97 2.93 7.19 -28.59
C ARG A 97 1.51 7.72 -28.71
N LEU A 98 1.28 8.96 -28.29
CA LEU A 98 0.01 9.65 -28.50
C LEU A 98 -0.05 10.24 -29.91
N LYS A 99 -1.19 10.10 -30.57
CA LYS A 99 -1.52 10.79 -31.82
C LYS A 99 -2.55 11.89 -31.51
N PRO A 100 -2.11 13.12 -31.16
CA PRO A 100 -3.04 14.18 -30.77
C PRO A 100 -3.95 14.55 -31.93
N ARG A 101 -5.21 14.86 -31.63
CA ARG A 101 -6.16 15.41 -32.58
C ARG A 101 -6.17 16.93 -32.41
N VAL A 102 -6.00 17.64 -33.52
CA VAL A 102 -5.96 19.11 -33.55
C VAL A 102 -7.30 19.68 -34.01
N LEU A 103 -7.53 20.97 -33.76
CA LEU A 103 -8.78 21.67 -34.10
C LEU A 103 -10.04 21.05 -33.46
N ILE A 104 -9.89 20.52 -32.25
CA ILE A 104 -10.99 20.03 -31.41
C ILE A 104 -11.19 21.01 -30.27
N ASP A 105 -12.44 21.38 -29.99
CA ASP A 105 -12.78 22.16 -28.81
C ASP A 105 -12.54 21.32 -27.55
N VAL A 106 -11.65 21.80 -26.70
CA VAL A 106 -11.28 21.19 -25.41
C VAL A 106 -11.51 22.17 -24.25
N SER A 107 -12.38 23.17 -24.45
CA SER A 107 -12.76 24.14 -23.42
C SER A 107 -13.46 23.51 -22.21
N GLN A 108 -14.05 22.32 -22.40
CA GLN A 108 -14.65 21.50 -21.37
C GLN A 108 -14.08 20.07 -21.47
N ILE A 109 -13.51 19.57 -20.38
CA ILE A 109 -12.92 18.23 -20.29
C ILE A 109 -13.59 17.51 -19.13
N ASP A 110 -14.03 16.29 -19.39
CA ASP A 110 -14.63 15.40 -18.40
C ASP A 110 -13.78 14.13 -18.25
N THR A 111 -13.24 13.92 -17.05
CA THR A 111 -12.45 12.73 -16.70
C THR A 111 -13.24 11.71 -15.88
N THR A 112 -14.54 11.95 -15.68
CA THR A 112 -15.36 11.06 -14.87
C THR A 112 -15.52 9.69 -15.52
N VAL A 113 -15.58 8.65 -14.69
CA VAL A 113 -15.81 7.27 -15.14
C VAL A 113 -16.78 6.57 -14.21
N LYS A 114 -17.60 5.66 -14.77
CA LYS A 114 -18.45 4.77 -13.97
C LYS A 114 -17.77 3.42 -13.79
N LEU A 115 -17.44 3.07 -12.54
CA LEU A 115 -16.77 1.82 -12.19
C LEU A 115 -17.42 1.21 -10.94
N LEU A 116 -17.77 -0.07 -11.02
CA LEU A 116 -18.47 -0.83 -9.96
C LEU A 116 -19.73 -0.12 -9.43
N GLY A 117 -20.53 0.44 -10.34
CA GLY A 117 -21.81 1.08 -10.00
C GLY A 117 -21.70 2.50 -9.44
N ARG A 118 -20.50 3.07 -9.32
CA ARG A 118 -20.28 4.46 -8.87
C ARG A 118 -19.56 5.29 -9.90
N GLU A 119 -19.79 6.59 -9.85
CA GLU A 119 -19.02 7.59 -10.57
C GLU A 119 -17.75 7.93 -9.79
N HIS A 120 -16.63 8.04 -10.50
CA HIS A 120 -15.32 8.43 -9.98
C HIS A 120 -14.87 9.66 -10.74
N ALA A 121 -14.29 10.65 -10.05
CA ALA A 121 -13.85 11.91 -10.67
C ALA A 121 -12.72 11.70 -11.69
N PHE A 122 -11.90 10.65 -11.48
CA PHE A 122 -10.73 10.35 -12.29
C PHE A 122 -10.65 8.85 -12.60
N PRO A 123 -10.04 8.45 -13.73
CA PRO A 123 -9.80 7.05 -14.08
C PRO A 123 -8.57 6.48 -13.35
N ILE A 124 -8.34 6.89 -12.10
CA ILE A 124 -7.18 6.51 -11.28
C ILE A 124 -7.66 6.27 -9.85
N LEU A 125 -7.22 5.16 -9.25
CA LEU A 125 -7.50 4.79 -7.86
C LEU A 125 -6.18 4.66 -7.10
N LEU A 126 -6.20 4.86 -5.78
CA LEU A 126 -5.03 4.58 -4.95
C LEU A 126 -4.97 3.08 -4.65
N ALA A 127 -3.93 2.43 -5.16
CA ALA A 127 -3.69 1.00 -4.98
C ALA A 127 -3.43 0.65 -3.49
N PRO A 128 -3.72 -0.60 -3.08
CA PRO A 128 -3.52 -1.04 -1.70
C PRO A 128 -2.03 -1.19 -1.38
N THR A 129 -1.51 -0.29 -0.53
CA THR A 129 -0.16 -0.35 0.02
C THR A 129 -0.20 -0.65 1.51
N ALA A 130 0.53 -1.68 1.92
CA ALA A 130 0.59 -2.15 3.31
C ALA A 130 1.51 -1.29 4.18
N TYR A 131 1.31 -1.35 5.50
CA TYR A 131 2.21 -0.82 6.53
C TYR A 131 2.57 0.67 6.42
N GLN A 132 1.63 1.54 6.07
CA GLN A 132 1.94 2.95 5.74
C GLN A 132 2.55 3.74 6.92
N LYS A 133 2.37 3.28 8.18
CA LYS A 133 3.06 3.85 9.35
C LYS A 133 4.58 3.71 9.33
N LEU A 134 5.14 2.85 8.49
CA LEU A 134 6.58 2.78 8.25
C LEU A 134 7.10 3.97 7.44
N ALA A 135 6.25 4.60 6.63
CA ALA A 135 6.61 5.80 5.86
C ALA A 135 6.30 7.09 6.62
N TYR A 136 5.14 7.15 7.28
CA TYR A 136 4.69 8.34 8.00
C TYR A 136 3.80 7.97 9.17
N ARG A 137 3.95 8.62 10.32
CA ARG A 137 3.29 8.24 11.59
C ARG A 137 1.75 8.10 11.51
N ASP A 138 1.08 8.91 10.68
CA ASP A 138 -0.38 8.85 10.52
C ASP A 138 -0.82 7.74 9.54
N GLY A 139 0.12 7.18 8.77
CA GLY A 139 -0.07 6.04 7.87
C GLY A 139 -1.31 6.17 6.98
N GLU A 140 -2.16 5.15 7.02
CA GLU A 140 -3.36 5.06 6.19
C GLU A 140 -4.36 6.20 6.43
N ILE A 141 -4.37 6.83 7.62
CA ILE A 141 -5.23 7.98 7.91
C ILE A 141 -4.83 9.19 7.06
N ALA A 142 -3.52 9.45 6.90
CA ALA A 142 -3.04 10.54 6.06
C ALA A 142 -3.40 10.29 4.59
N THR A 143 -3.21 9.06 4.11
CA THR A 143 -3.60 8.67 2.75
C THR A 143 -5.09 8.81 2.51
N ALA A 144 -5.94 8.38 3.45
CA ALA A 144 -7.38 8.52 3.35
C ALA A 144 -7.83 10.00 3.27
N ARG A 145 -7.21 10.88 4.06
CA ARG A 145 -7.47 12.33 3.99
C ARG A 145 -7.03 12.91 2.64
N GLY A 146 -5.86 12.53 2.16
CA GLY A 146 -5.37 12.93 0.84
C GLY A 146 -6.28 12.47 -0.29
N ALA A 147 -6.73 11.21 -0.24
CA ALA A 147 -7.68 10.63 -1.19
C ALA A 147 -8.99 11.42 -1.22
N LYS A 148 -9.52 11.77 -0.05
CA LYS A 148 -10.72 12.60 0.07
C LYS A 148 -10.54 13.99 -0.54
N ILE A 149 -9.43 14.67 -0.25
CA ILE A 149 -9.13 15.99 -0.83
C ILE A 149 -9.05 15.90 -2.36
N ALA A 150 -8.47 14.82 -2.87
CA ALA A 150 -8.31 14.58 -4.31
C ALA A 150 -9.56 13.98 -4.98
N ASN A 151 -10.66 13.73 -4.27
CA ASN A 151 -11.81 12.96 -4.77
C ASN A 151 -11.42 11.62 -5.41
N ALA A 152 -10.41 10.97 -4.84
CA ALA A 152 -9.88 9.69 -5.30
C ALA A 152 -10.37 8.55 -4.41
N THR A 153 -10.65 7.41 -5.04
CA THR A 153 -10.97 6.17 -4.35
C THR A 153 -9.70 5.56 -3.78
N MET A 154 -9.72 5.26 -2.47
CA MET A 154 -8.65 4.51 -1.82
C MET A 154 -9.00 3.03 -1.75
N VAL A 155 -8.06 2.15 -2.08
CA VAL A 155 -8.15 0.72 -1.78
C VAL A 155 -7.29 0.43 -0.55
N LEU A 156 -7.91 0.05 0.56
CA LEU A 156 -7.20 -0.26 1.81
C LEU A 156 -6.66 -1.69 1.80
N SER A 157 -5.39 -1.87 2.16
CA SER A 157 -4.76 -3.20 2.26
C SER A 157 -5.29 -4.02 3.45
N THR A 158 -5.36 -5.35 3.30
CA THR A 158 -5.53 -6.26 4.45
C THR A 158 -4.42 -6.09 5.49
N ASN A 159 -3.22 -5.70 5.06
CA ASN A 159 -2.04 -5.49 5.91
C ASN A 159 -1.85 -4.01 6.26
N SER A 160 -2.94 -3.28 6.53
CA SER A 160 -2.87 -1.91 7.01
C SER A 160 -2.34 -1.84 8.44
N THR A 161 -1.64 -0.75 8.78
CA THR A 161 -1.22 -0.44 10.15
C THR A 161 -2.29 0.28 10.99
N THR A 162 -3.49 0.40 10.43
CA THR A 162 -4.62 1.12 11.00
C THR A 162 -5.90 0.35 10.71
N ALA A 163 -6.83 0.34 11.67
CA ALA A 163 -8.10 -0.37 11.54
C ALA A 163 -8.95 0.21 10.41
N VAL A 164 -9.74 -0.63 9.73
CA VAL A 164 -10.60 -0.21 8.61
C VAL A 164 -11.63 0.83 9.05
N GLU A 165 -12.08 0.76 10.30
CA GLU A 165 -13.04 1.69 10.90
C GLU A 165 -12.45 3.10 11.02
N ASP A 166 -11.21 3.23 11.52
CA ASP A 166 -10.53 4.52 11.65
C ASP A 166 -10.22 5.13 10.28
N VAL A 167 -9.80 4.29 9.32
CA VAL A 167 -9.55 4.71 7.93
C VAL A 167 -10.84 5.16 7.26
N SER A 168 -11.95 4.44 7.47
CA SER A 168 -13.27 4.82 6.95
C SER A 168 -13.72 6.18 7.51
N GLN A 169 -13.52 6.41 8.81
CA GLN A 169 -13.82 7.71 9.41
C GLN A 169 -13.01 8.84 8.76
N ALA A 170 -11.72 8.62 8.51
CA ALA A 170 -10.87 9.60 7.82
C ALA A 170 -11.25 9.79 6.34
N ALA A 171 -11.73 8.73 5.68
CA ALA A 171 -12.15 8.73 4.29
C ALA A 171 -13.60 9.23 4.09
N GLN A 172 -14.33 9.57 5.15
CA GLN A 172 -15.76 9.89 5.09
C GLN A 172 -16.09 10.89 3.97
N GLY A 173 -16.96 10.49 3.05
CA GLY A 173 -17.34 11.27 1.87
C GLY A 173 -16.56 10.93 0.58
N SER A 174 -15.51 10.09 0.67
CA SER A 174 -14.80 9.53 -0.48
C SER A 174 -15.06 8.02 -0.60
N PRO A 175 -15.02 7.43 -1.80
CA PRO A 175 -15.09 5.98 -1.95
C PRO A 175 -13.90 5.27 -1.28
N LEU A 176 -14.21 4.22 -0.53
CA LEU A 176 -13.23 3.34 0.10
C LEU A 176 -13.50 1.90 -0.35
N TRP A 177 -12.47 1.23 -0.85
CA TRP A 177 -12.49 -0.19 -1.20
C TRP A 177 -11.56 -0.95 -0.26
N PHE A 178 -11.71 -2.27 -0.19
CA PHE A 178 -10.89 -3.11 0.67
C PHE A 178 -10.22 -4.21 -0.14
N GLN A 179 -8.89 -4.27 -0.10
CA GLN A 179 -8.12 -5.36 -0.66
C GLN A 179 -8.09 -6.52 0.33
N LEU A 180 -8.38 -7.72 -0.18
CA LEU A 180 -8.49 -8.94 0.61
C LEU A 180 -7.38 -9.94 0.25
N TYR A 181 -6.58 -10.31 1.24
CA TYR A 181 -5.85 -11.58 1.24
C TYR A 181 -6.67 -12.63 2.00
N VAL A 182 -7.00 -13.72 1.33
CA VAL A 182 -7.79 -14.78 1.94
C VAL A 182 -6.90 -15.65 2.83
N GLN A 183 -7.17 -15.61 4.13
CA GLN A 183 -6.41 -16.37 5.12
C GLN A 183 -6.81 -17.84 5.11
N ARG A 184 -5.92 -18.70 5.62
CA ARG A 184 -6.21 -20.13 5.79
C ARG A 184 -7.46 -20.34 6.64
N ASP A 185 -7.59 -19.54 7.70
CA ASP A 185 -8.82 -19.45 8.50
C ASP A 185 -9.89 -18.65 7.75
N ARG A 186 -10.96 -19.35 7.36
CA ARG A 186 -12.11 -18.76 6.66
C ARG A 186 -13.05 -18.03 7.61
N GLY A 187 -13.04 -18.36 8.90
CA GLY A 187 -13.75 -17.59 9.94
C GLY A 187 -13.18 -16.19 10.05
N PHE A 188 -11.86 -16.08 10.23
CA PHE A 188 -11.16 -14.79 10.23
C PHE A 188 -11.39 -13.98 8.95
N THR A 189 -11.29 -14.63 7.78
CA THR A 189 -11.55 -13.96 6.48
C THR A 189 -12.99 -13.42 6.42
N ARG A 190 -13.97 -14.20 6.90
CA ARG A 190 -15.37 -13.78 6.94
C ARG A 190 -15.56 -12.56 7.85
N GLU A 191 -14.98 -12.59 9.04
CA GLU A 191 -15.04 -11.46 9.99
C GLU A 191 -14.41 -10.19 9.39
N LEU A 192 -13.27 -10.33 8.69
CA LEU A 192 -12.61 -9.21 8.05
C LEU A 192 -13.49 -8.58 6.94
N VAL A 193 -14.14 -9.42 6.13
CA VAL A 193 -15.09 -8.95 5.10
C VAL A 193 -16.28 -8.24 5.74
N GLN A 194 -16.86 -8.81 6.80
CA GLN A 194 -17.98 -8.19 7.52
C GLN A 194 -17.60 -6.84 8.12
N ARG A 195 -16.38 -6.70 8.66
CA ARG A 195 -15.86 -5.43 9.18
C ARG A 195 -15.68 -4.40 8.08
N ALA A 196 -15.08 -4.79 6.94
CA ALA A 196 -14.92 -3.89 5.81
C ALA A 196 -16.27 -3.41 5.26
N GLU A 197 -17.24 -4.32 5.12
CA GLU A 197 -18.61 -3.98 4.70
C GLU A 197 -19.30 -3.05 5.70
N ALA A 198 -19.23 -3.35 7.00
CA ALA A 198 -19.80 -2.52 8.06
C ALA A 198 -19.15 -1.13 8.15
N ALA A 199 -17.86 -1.04 7.85
CA ALA A 199 -17.12 0.22 7.73
C ALA A 199 -17.47 1.00 6.44
N GLY A 200 -18.33 0.45 5.56
CA GLY A 200 -18.80 1.13 4.35
C GLY A 200 -17.87 0.96 3.15
N CYS A 201 -16.97 -0.03 3.14
CA CYS A 201 -16.20 -0.37 1.96
C CYS A 201 -17.12 -0.85 0.83
N GLN A 202 -16.93 -0.31 -0.36
CA GLN A 202 -17.89 -0.45 -1.48
C GLN A 202 -17.54 -1.56 -2.45
N ALA A 203 -16.30 -2.05 -2.39
CA ALA A 203 -15.83 -3.16 -3.20
C ALA A 203 -14.72 -3.94 -2.48
N LEU A 204 -14.59 -5.21 -2.85
CA LEU A 204 -13.50 -6.08 -2.43
C LEU A 204 -12.55 -6.32 -3.60
N CYS A 205 -11.27 -6.05 -3.39
CA CYS A 205 -10.19 -6.37 -4.34
C CYS A 205 -9.47 -7.63 -3.87
N LEU A 206 -9.82 -8.79 -4.42
CA LEU A 206 -9.17 -10.06 -4.07
C LEU A 206 -7.79 -10.16 -4.73
N THR A 207 -6.73 -10.18 -3.93
CA THR A 207 -5.35 -10.36 -4.44
C THR A 207 -4.99 -11.83 -4.46
N VAL A 208 -4.59 -12.33 -5.63
CA VAL A 208 -4.32 -13.76 -5.88
C VAL A 208 -2.91 -14.04 -6.41
N ASP A 209 -2.11 -13.00 -6.63
CA ASP A 209 -0.76 -13.09 -7.21
C ASP A 209 0.34 -13.39 -6.18
N THR A 210 0.02 -13.35 -4.89
CA THR A 210 0.96 -13.54 -3.78
C THR A 210 0.57 -14.76 -2.92
N PRO A 211 0.49 -15.98 -3.48
CA PRO A 211 0.29 -17.19 -2.68
C PRO A 211 1.53 -17.54 -1.84
N VAL A 212 2.70 -17.07 -2.27
CA VAL A 212 3.99 -17.13 -1.57
C VAL A 212 4.61 -15.75 -1.64
N ALA A 213 5.32 -15.33 -0.59
CA ALA A 213 6.04 -14.07 -0.60
C ALA A 213 7.08 -14.04 -1.73
N GLY A 214 7.07 -12.97 -2.53
CA GLY A 214 8.11 -12.73 -3.51
C GLY A 214 9.46 -12.49 -2.82
N VAL A 215 10.54 -13.00 -3.41
CA VAL A 215 11.90 -12.74 -2.92
C VAL A 215 12.27 -11.29 -3.23
N ARG A 216 12.51 -10.47 -2.21
CA ARG A 216 12.94 -9.06 -2.34
C ARG A 216 14.34 -8.95 -1.74
N ASN A 217 15.32 -8.55 -2.57
CA ASN A 217 16.76 -8.65 -2.23
C ASN A 217 17.32 -7.42 -1.50
N ARG A 218 16.54 -6.35 -1.32
CA ARG A 218 16.95 -5.06 -0.76
C ARG A 218 16.42 -4.88 0.67
#